data_AF-A0A527ZD55-F1
#
_entry.id   AF-A0A527ZD55-F1
#
_cell.length_a   1.000
_cell.length_b   1.000
_cell.length_c   1.000
_cell.angle_alpha   90.00
_cell.angle_beta   90.00
_cell.angle_gamma   90.00
#
_symmetry.space_group_name_H-M   'P 1'
#
loop_
_entity.id
_entity.type
_entity.pdbx_description
1 polymer ?
#
loop_
_entity_poly.entity_id
_entity_poly.type
_entity_poly.pdbx_seq_one_letter_code
_entity_poly.pdbx_strand_id
1 'polypeptide(L)'
;EAAQQAGLNPHAANTYRMGAVVGVGVCGWEAIEESYRAILLEGKNRTGIFTVPKVMPGAAAGHVSMNLGLRGPVFGITSACSSSNHAIA
;
A
#
# COMPACT_ATOMS: atom_id res chain seq x y z
N GLU A 1 -8.69 -12.43 1.50
CA GLU A 1 -9.97 -12.80 2.15
C GLU A 1 -11.18 -12.23 1.42
N ALA A 2 -11.41 -10.91 1.42
CA ALA A 2 -12.60 -10.30 0.78
C ALA A 2 -12.81 -10.70 -0.69
N ALA A 3 -11.75 -10.75 -1.51
CA ALA A 3 -11.83 -11.18 -2.90
C ALA A 3 -12.36 -12.62 -3.04
N GLN A 4 -11.94 -13.53 -2.17
CA GLN A 4 -12.41 -14.92 -2.15
C GLN A 4 -13.87 -14.99 -1.68
N GLN A 5 -14.23 -14.24 -0.64
CA GLN A 5 -15.61 -14.18 -0.12
C GLN A 5 -16.59 -13.67 -1.18
N ALA A 6 -16.16 -12.72 -2.02
CA ALA A 6 -16.95 -12.19 -3.13
C ALA A 6 -16.93 -13.09 -4.38
N GLY A 7 -16.18 -14.20 -4.39
CA GLY A 7 -16.01 -15.05 -5.56
C GLY A 7 -15.30 -14.35 -6.73
N LEU A 8 -14.49 -13.32 -6.45
CA LEU A 8 -13.75 -12.59 -7.48
C LEU A 8 -12.60 -13.47 -8.02
N ASN A 9 -12.58 -13.64 -9.34
CA ASN A 9 -11.53 -14.36 -10.05
C ASN A 9 -10.83 -13.44 -11.07
N PRO A 10 -9.71 -12.79 -10.70
CA PRO A 10 -8.93 -11.98 -11.61
C PRO A 10 -8.26 -12.85 -12.68
N HIS A 11 -8.44 -12.51 -13.95
CA HIS A 11 -7.83 -13.18 -15.08
C HIS A 11 -7.48 -12.18 -16.19
N ALA A 12 -6.66 -12.59 -17.17
CA ALA A 12 -6.14 -11.68 -18.21
C ALA A 12 -7.20 -10.76 -18.85
N ALA A 13 -8.42 -11.25 -19.09
CA ALA A 13 -9.49 -10.49 -19.73
C ALA A 13 -10.20 -9.43 -18.85
N ASN A 14 -10.08 -9.45 -17.52
CA ASN A 14 -10.79 -8.52 -16.62
C ASN A 14 -9.87 -7.68 -15.72
N THR A 15 -8.58 -8.03 -15.61
CA THR A 15 -7.64 -7.35 -14.68
C THR A 15 -7.51 -5.84 -14.92
N TYR A 16 -7.61 -5.35 -16.16
CA TYR A 16 -7.59 -3.91 -16.46
C TYR A 16 -8.85 -3.15 -16.02
N ARG A 17 -9.93 -3.88 -15.70
CA ARG A 17 -11.20 -3.33 -15.16
C ARG A 17 -11.26 -3.42 -13.64
N MET A 18 -10.24 -3.97 -13.00
CA MET A 18 -10.17 -4.18 -11.56
C MET A 18 -8.99 -3.41 -10.99
N GLY A 19 -9.26 -2.57 -9.99
CA GLY A 19 -8.27 -1.73 -9.33
C GLY A 19 -8.21 -1.96 -7.82
N ALA A 20 -7.29 -1.28 -7.16
CA ALA A 20 -7.17 -1.29 -5.71
C ALA A 20 -7.01 0.15 -5.21
N VAL A 21 -7.95 0.59 -4.37
CA VAL A 21 -7.85 1.84 -3.63
C VAL A 21 -7.83 1.49 -2.16
N VAL A 22 -6.81 1.99 -1.45
CA VAL A 22 -6.65 1.71 -0.02
C VAL A 22 -6.51 3.02 0.74
N GLY A 23 -7.40 3.23 1.72
CA GLY A 23 -7.31 4.34 2.64
C GLY A 23 -6.18 4.14 3.64
N VAL A 24 -5.32 5.14 3.77
CA VAL A 24 -4.16 5.11 4.67
C VAL A 24 -4.15 6.39 5.52
N GLY A 25 -4.40 6.23 6.81
CA GLY A 25 -4.42 7.37 7.75
C GLY A 25 -3.02 7.95 7.98
N VAL A 26 -2.02 7.08 8.16
CA VAL A 26 -0.60 7.42 8.31
C VAL A 26 0.22 6.43 7.48
N CYS A 27 1.34 6.88 6.92
CA CYS A 27 2.32 6.04 6.22
C CYS A 27 2.89 4.91 7.11
N GLY A 28 3.76 4.05 6.55
CA GLY A 28 4.44 2.99 7.29
C GLY A 28 5.41 3.52 8.35
N TRP A 29 4.88 3.99 9.48
CA TRP A 29 5.60 4.72 10.51
C TRP A 29 6.71 3.89 11.16
N GLU A 30 6.45 2.60 11.38
CA GLU A 30 7.44 1.67 11.91
C GLU A 30 8.69 1.60 11.03
N ALA A 31 8.53 1.59 9.70
CA ALA A 31 9.65 1.59 8.77
C ALA A 31 10.42 2.92 8.76
N ILE A 32 9.74 4.05 9.03
CA ILE A 32 10.40 5.35 9.24
C ILE A 32 11.24 5.29 10.51
N GLU A 33 10.66 4.84 11.62
CA GLU A 33 11.35 4.78 12.91
C GLU A 33 12.57 3.85 12.87
N GLU A 34 12.41 2.65 12.30
CA GLU A 34 13.50 1.70 12.10
C GLU A 34 14.64 2.32 11.28
N SER A 35 14.30 2.98 10.18
CA SER A 35 15.28 3.65 9.31
C SER A 35 15.97 4.83 10.00
N TYR A 36 15.23 5.57 10.81
CA TYR A 36 15.76 6.68 11.60
C TYR A 36 16.76 6.19 12.66
N ARG A 37 16.39 5.19 13.45
CA ARG A 37 17.27 4.58 14.45
C ARG A 37 18.54 4.00 13.82
N ALA A 38 18.39 3.29 12.71
CA ALA A 38 19.48 2.73 11.93
C ALA A 38 20.53 3.79 11.50
N ILE A 39 20.08 4.96 11.04
CA ILE A 39 21.01 6.02 10.62
C ILE A 39 21.57 6.77 11.82
N LEU A 40 20.71 7.25 12.71
CA LEU A 40 21.11 8.17 13.77
C LEU A 40 21.81 7.48 14.95
N LEU A 41 21.33 6.31 15.35
CA LEU A 41 21.83 5.61 16.55
C LEU A 41 22.89 4.56 16.19
N GLU A 42 22.71 3.86 15.07
CA GLU A 42 23.60 2.76 14.66
C GLU A 42 24.66 3.19 13.63
N GLY A 43 24.62 4.43 13.14
CA GLY A 43 25.61 4.98 12.22
C GLY A 43 25.59 4.39 10.81
N LYS A 44 24.47 3.79 10.38
CA LYS A 44 24.35 3.28 9.00
C LYS A 44 24.40 4.44 8.00
N ASN A 45 25.13 4.22 6.91
CA ASN A 45 25.33 5.23 5.86
C ASN A 45 24.08 5.53 5.02
N ARG A 46 23.07 4.65 5.03
CA ARG A 46 21.80 4.82 4.30
C ARG A 46 20.67 3.98 4.91
N THR A 47 19.44 4.31 4.52
CA THR A 47 18.24 3.52 4.83
C THR A 47 18.24 2.16 4.12
N GLY A 48 17.39 1.25 4.58
CA GLY A 48 17.16 -0.01 3.89
C GLY A 48 16.52 0.20 2.51
N ILE A 49 16.81 -0.69 1.56
CA ILE A 49 16.27 -0.60 0.19
C ILE A 49 14.73 -0.62 0.14
N PHE A 50 14.10 -1.27 1.11
CA PHE A 50 12.65 -1.38 1.23
C PHE A 50 12.00 -0.29 2.07
N THR A 51 12.78 0.65 2.63
CA THR A 51 12.22 1.75 3.42
C THR A 51 11.21 2.55 2.61
N VAL A 52 11.55 2.97 1.40
CA VAL A 52 10.63 3.77 0.57
C VAL A 52 9.35 2.99 0.23
N PRO A 53 9.41 1.74 -0.29
CA PRO A 53 8.21 0.93 -0.47
C PRO A 53 7.37 0.72 0.78
N LYS A 54 7.97 0.55 1.96
CA LYS A 54 7.22 0.37 3.22
C LYS A 54 6.55 1.66 3.70
N VAL A 55 7.13 2.83 3.39
CA VAL A 55 6.64 4.13 3.86
C VAL A 55 5.63 4.74 2.89
N MET A 56 5.72 4.48 1.60
CA MET A 56 4.88 5.13 0.59
C MET A 56 3.37 4.90 0.86
N PRO A 57 2.52 5.94 0.98
CA PRO A 57 1.09 5.76 1.25
C PRO A 57 0.35 4.90 0.22
N GLY A 58 0.80 4.91 -1.04
CA GLY A 58 0.25 4.06 -2.10
C GLY A 58 0.69 2.60 -2.05
N ALA A 59 1.65 2.22 -1.19
CA ALA A 59 2.23 0.89 -1.17
C ALA A 59 1.23 -0.19 -0.79
N ALA A 60 0.29 0.11 0.12
CA ALA A 60 -0.76 -0.84 0.50
C ALA A 60 -1.62 -1.22 -0.71
N ALA A 61 -2.06 -0.22 -1.50
CA ALA A 61 -2.82 -0.44 -2.72
C ALA A 61 -2.00 -1.20 -3.79
N GLY A 62 -0.73 -0.82 -3.96
CA GLY A 62 0.20 -1.51 -4.86
C GLY A 62 0.40 -2.98 -4.48
N HIS A 63 0.56 -3.27 -3.19
CA HIS A 63 0.75 -4.63 -2.69
C HIS A 63 -0.51 -5.50 -2.89
N VAL A 64 -1.70 -4.93 -2.66
CA VAL A 64 -2.98 -5.60 -2.97
C VAL A 64 -3.09 -5.89 -4.47
N SER A 65 -2.77 -4.92 -5.33
CA SER A 65 -2.76 -5.07 -6.78
C SER A 65 -1.81 -6.17 -7.24
N MET A 66 -0.57 -6.20 -6.74
CA MET A 66 0.40 -7.25 -7.08
C MET A 66 -0.08 -8.63 -6.65
N ASN A 67 -0.63 -8.75 -5.43
CA ASN A 67 -1.09 -10.03 -4.90
C ASN A 67 -2.32 -10.58 -5.64
N LEU A 68 -3.19 -9.71 -6.16
CA LEU A 68 -4.43 -10.08 -6.85
C LEU A 68 -4.34 -9.94 -8.39
N GLY A 69 -3.18 -9.53 -8.93
CA GLY A 69 -2.98 -9.32 -10.37
C GLY A 69 -3.79 -8.17 -10.98
N LEU A 70 -4.19 -7.17 -10.19
CA LEU A 70 -5.06 -6.07 -10.62
C LEU A 70 -4.29 -5.04 -11.45
N ARG A 71 -4.85 -4.60 -12.58
CA ARG A 71 -4.19 -3.71 -13.55
C ARG A 71 -4.97 -2.44 -13.88
N GLY A 72 -6.13 -2.24 -13.27
CA GLY A 72 -6.88 -0.99 -13.32
C GLY A 72 -6.26 0.10 -12.44
N PRO A 73 -7.04 1.11 -12.01
CA PRO A 73 -6.55 2.17 -11.13
C PRO A 73 -6.04 1.64 -9.79
N VAL A 74 -4.82 2.05 -9.41
CA VAL A 74 -4.19 1.64 -8.15
C VAL A 74 -3.56 2.85 -7.47
N PHE A 75 -4.08 3.24 -6.31
CA PHE A 75 -3.54 4.36 -5.53
C PHE A 75 -3.99 4.31 -4.07
N GLY A 76 -3.21 4.94 -3.20
CA GLY A 76 -3.59 5.17 -1.81
C GLY A 76 -4.30 6.51 -1.66
N ILE A 77 -5.23 6.62 -0.71
CA ILE A 77 -5.89 7.88 -0.36
C ILE A 77 -5.66 8.20 1.11
N THR A 78 -5.49 9.49 1.42
CA THR A 78 -5.25 9.94 2.79
C THR A 78 -6.05 11.20 3.11
N SER A 79 -6.75 11.16 4.22
CA SER A 79 -7.51 12.26 4.83
C SER A 79 -7.67 12.00 6.33
N ALA A 80 -6.59 11.55 6.99
CA ALA A 80 -6.58 11.11 8.37
C ALA A 80 -7.66 10.04 8.66
N CYS A 81 -8.51 10.24 9.65
CA CYS A 81 -9.51 9.26 10.08
C CYS A 81 -10.55 8.93 8.99
N SER A 82 -10.79 9.84 8.04
CA SER A 82 -11.77 9.62 6.96
C SER A 82 -11.20 8.93 5.72
N SER A 83 -9.90 8.56 5.73
CA SER A 83 -9.20 8.02 4.55
C SER A 83 -9.92 6.83 3.93
N SER A 84 -10.33 5.86 4.75
CA SER A 84 -11.04 4.67 4.27
C SER A 84 -12.45 5.00 3.78
N ASN A 85 -13.08 6.04 4.32
CA ASN A 85 -14.39 6.49 3.85
C ASN A 85 -14.28 7.13 2.46
N HIS A 86 -13.26 7.97 2.24
CA HIS A 86 -12.95 8.50 0.92
C HIS A 86 -12.42 7.44 -0.06
N ALA A 87 -11.88 6.32 0.41
CA ALA A 87 -11.49 5.21 -0.47
C ALA A 87 -12.69 4.48 -1.06
N ILE A 88 -13.83 4.52 -0.37
CA ILE A 88 -15.08 3.85 -0.77
C ILE A 88 -15.97 4.78 -1.59
N ALA A 89 -16.02 6.06 -1.20
CA ALA A 89 -16.83 7.10 -1.85
C ALA A 89 -16.30 7.47 -3.23
#